data_AF-A0A4Z2EE71-F1
#
_entry.id   AF-A0A4Z2EE71-F1
#
_cell.length_a   1.000
_cell.length_b   1.000
_cell.length_c   1.000
_cell.angle_alpha   90.00
_cell.angle_beta   90.00
_cell.angle_gamma   90.00
#
_symmetry.space_group_name_H-M   'P 1'
#
loop_
_entity.id
_entity.type
_entity.pdbx_description
1 polymer ?
#
loop_
_entity_poly.entity_id
_entity_poly.type
_entity_poly.pdbx_seq_one_letter_code
_entity_poly.pdbx_strand_id
1 'polypeptide(L)'
;MLLKLVAMDPHGYFQVGWNVFDGIIVAFSLMEVTSGVNVSWFIVMRVFRLARWWPSLHMFLKLVWTSVRALRNLTFVLLITVFIFSLVGMQLFQKDYEDHVCRISEDCLLPRWHFGDFFHSFLVVTRVLFGEWVHIMWDSMEVSDRTTCLIFFPMVLVIGNLLVLALFLNLLLSSFSSDCVADPEEKEESNVALAFRRILRALGTLLGKSTHGPPAHTGRTGPGPGGRGGTHVEGC
;
A
#
# COMPACT_ATOMS: atom_id res chain seq x y z
N MET A 1 -12.05 15.71 23.51
CA MET A 1 -12.44 14.39 22.97
C MET A 1 -13.62 13.77 23.71
N LEU A 2 -13.67 13.82 25.04
CA LEU A 2 -14.82 13.36 25.83
C LEU A 2 -16.18 13.92 25.36
N LEU A 3 -16.27 15.23 25.10
CA LEU A 3 -17.51 15.87 24.63
C LEU A 3 -17.95 15.40 23.22
N LYS A 4 -17.00 15.02 22.36
CA LYS A 4 -17.28 14.43 21.03
C LYS A 4 -17.68 12.97 21.11
N LEU A 5 -17.11 12.21 22.05
CA LEU A 5 -17.42 10.80 22.29
C LEU A 5 -18.83 10.61 22.90
N VAL A 6 -19.28 11.59 23.68
CA VAL A 6 -20.63 11.60 24.27
C VAL A 6 -21.69 12.10 23.27
N ALA A 7 -21.33 13.01 22.37
CA ALA A 7 -22.25 13.56 21.37
C ALA A 7 -22.44 12.67 20.13
N MET A 8 -21.41 11.89 19.77
CA MET A 8 -21.43 10.93 18.66
C MET A 8 -21.21 9.55 19.27
N ASP A 9 -22.23 8.70 19.23
CA ASP A 9 -22.19 7.32 19.71
C ASP A 9 -20.83 6.64 19.37
N PRO A 10 -20.20 5.88 20.29
CA PRO A 10 -18.83 5.36 20.11
C PRO A 10 -18.63 4.65 18.77
N HIS A 11 -19.64 3.95 18.24
CA HIS A 11 -19.56 3.31 16.94
C HIS A 11 -19.40 4.31 15.77
N GLY A 12 -20.05 5.47 15.84
CA GLY A 12 -19.88 6.56 14.86
C GLY A 12 -18.56 7.31 15.01
N TYR A 13 -18.00 7.38 16.22
CA TYR A 13 -16.72 8.03 16.47
C TYR A 13 -15.54 7.33 15.79
N PHE A 14 -15.50 5.99 15.80
CA PHE A 14 -14.40 5.20 15.23
C PHE A 14 -14.41 5.08 13.70
N GLN A 15 -15.50 5.41 13.02
CA GLN A 15 -15.54 5.40 11.54
C GLN A 15 -14.77 6.56 10.91
N VAL A 16 -14.59 7.67 11.64
CA VAL A 16 -13.85 8.84 11.16
C VAL A 16 -12.37 8.68 11.53
N GLY A 17 -11.50 8.37 10.57
CA GLY A 17 -10.07 8.11 10.81
C GLY A 17 -9.34 9.22 11.59
N TRP A 18 -9.71 10.48 11.39
CA TRP A 18 -9.16 11.61 12.16
C TRP A 18 -9.56 11.60 13.65
N ASN A 19 -10.74 11.10 13.97
CA ASN A 19 -11.19 10.95 15.35
C ASN A 19 -10.50 9.75 16.03
N VAL A 20 -10.23 8.68 15.28
CA VAL A 20 -9.41 7.55 15.75
C VAL A 20 -8.00 8.00 16.10
N PHE A 21 -7.37 8.77 15.20
CA PHE A 21 -6.04 9.35 15.44
C PHE A 21 -6.01 10.21 16.71
N ASP A 22 -7.04 11.03 16.93
CA ASP A 22 -7.12 11.85 18.14
C ASP A 22 -7.34 11.03 19.41
N GLY A 23 -8.11 9.94 19.32
CA GLY A 23 -8.29 8.99 20.40
C GLY A 23 -6.96 8.34 20.82
N ILE A 24 -6.13 7.97 19.84
CA ILE A 24 -4.79 7.41 20.07
C ILE A 24 -3.89 8.40 20.81
N ILE A 25 -3.87 9.68 20.38
CA ILE A 25 -3.07 10.73 21.05
C ILE A 25 -3.47 10.90 22.52
N VAL A 26 -4.78 10.91 22.78
CA VAL A 26 -5.30 11.05 24.15
C VAL A 26 -4.96 9.81 24.99
N ALA A 27 -5.08 8.61 24.44
CA ALA A 27 -4.72 7.37 25.13
C ALA A 27 -3.23 7.34 25.52
N PHE A 28 -2.32 7.71 24.61
CA PHE A 28 -0.88 7.78 24.91
C PHE A 28 -0.53 8.88 25.92
N SER A 29 -1.23 10.02 25.86
CA SER A 29 -1.04 11.09 26.87
C SER A 29 -1.50 10.66 28.27
N LEU A 30 -2.53 9.80 28.35
CA LEU A 30 -2.95 9.21 29.62
C LEU A 30 -1.96 8.15 30.12
N MET A 31 -1.39 7.35 29.20
CA MET A 31 -0.31 6.41 29.54
C MET A 31 0.94 7.10 30.08
N GLU A 32 1.32 8.26 29.53
CA GLU A 32 2.43 9.07 30.04
C GLU A 32 2.22 9.46 31.51
N VAL A 33 1.04 9.99 31.84
CA VAL A 33 0.70 10.44 33.21
C VAL A 33 0.63 9.27 34.20
N THR A 34 0.16 8.11 33.74
CA THR A 34 -0.03 6.93 34.61
C THR A 34 1.22 6.07 34.76
N SER A 35 2.08 6.03 33.74
CA SER A 35 3.19 5.07 33.65
C SER A 35 4.58 5.72 33.65
N GLY A 36 4.68 7.06 33.62
CA GLY A 36 5.95 7.79 33.70
C GLY A 36 6.90 7.57 32.51
N VAL A 37 6.42 7.01 31.42
CA VAL A 37 7.21 6.77 30.20
C VAL A 37 7.45 8.07 29.44
N ASN A 38 8.71 8.32 29.05
CA ASN A 38 9.08 9.48 28.23
C ASN A 38 8.54 9.34 26.80
N VAL A 39 7.40 9.96 26.53
CA VAL A 39 6.71 9.93 25.23
C VAL A 39 7.16 11.06 24.29
N SER A 40 8.45 11.44 24.33
CA SER A 40 8.98 12.55 23.51
C SER A 40 8.68 12.39 22.00
N TRP A 41 8.68 11.15 21.50
CA TRP A 41 8.32 10.83 20.12
C TRP A 41 6.84 11.08 19.77
N PHE A 42 5.95 11.03 20.76
CA PHE A 42 4.50 11.21 20.58
C PHE A 42 4.08 12.69 20.48
N ILE A 43 4.96 13.61 20.89
CA ILE A 43 4.78 15.05 20.64
C ILE A 43 4.76 15.31 19.12
N VAL A 44 5.58 14.59 18.35
CA VAL A 44 5.62 14.67 16.88
C VAL A 44 4.28 14.24 16.26
N MET A 45 3.61 13.23 16.82
CA MET A 45 2.26 12.82 16.40
C MET A 45 1.22 13.92 16.60
N ARG A 46 1.36 14.78 17.63
CA ARG A 46 0.48 15.93 17.81
C ARG A 46 0.67 16.98 16.71
N VAL A 47 1.92 17.17 16.23
CA VAL A 47 2.23 18.06 15.10
C VAL A 47 1.62 17.53 13.80
N PHE A 48 1.48 16.21 13.64
CA PHE A 48 0.75 15.62 12.51
C PHE A 48 -0.73 16.00 12.44
N ARG A 49 -1.34 16.53 13.50
CA ARG A 49 -2.70 17.11 13.43
C ARG A 49 -2.76 18.31 12.47
N LEU A 50 -1.62 18.98 12.19
CA LEU A 50 -1.54 20.05 11.19
C LEU A 50 -1.85 19.54 9.78
N ALA A 51 -1.67 18.25 9.49
CA ALA A 51 -2.06 17.62 8.23
C ALA A 51 -3.54 17.82 7.88
N ARG A 52 -4.41 17.98 8.90
CA ARG A 52 -5.83 18.26 8.71
C ARG A 52 -6.09 19.67 8.18
N TRP A 53 -5.24 20.63 8.54
CA TRP A 53 -5.41 22.05 8.30
C TRP A 53 -4.51 22.59 7.18
N TRP A 54 -3.51 21.81 6.76
CA TRP A 54 -2.63 22.11 5.64
C TRP A 54 -2.91 21.20 4.44
N PRO A 55 -3.61 21.71 3.40
CA PRO A 55 -3.92 20.96 2.19
C PRO A 55 -2.69 20.34 1.52
N SER A 56 -1.57 21.08 1.50
CA SER A 56 -0.31 20.61 0.92
C SER A 56 0.27 19.39 1.64
N LEU A 57 0.19 19.36 2.98
CA LEU A 57 0.71 18.24 3.78
C LEU A 57 -0.21 17.01 3.70
N HIS A 58 -1.53 17.23 3.63
CA HIS A 58 -2.49 16.17 3.34
C HIS A 58 -2.26 15.53 1.97
N MET A 59 -2.02 16.35 0.95
CA MET A 59 -1.70 15.88 -0.40
C MET A 59 -0.39 15.09 -0.44
N PHE A 60 0.65 15.58 0.25
CA PHE A 60 1.93 14.89 0.38
C PHE A 60 1.77 13.50 1.05
N LEU A 61 1.03 13.42 2.16
CA LEU A 61 0.74 12.15 2.84
C LEU A 61 0.00 11.16 1.95
N LYS A 62 -0.98 11.65 1.17
CA LYS A 62 -1.72 10.83 0.22
C LYS A 62 -0.80 10.30 -0.88
N LEU A 63 0.13 11.12 -1.37
CA LEU A 63 1.11 10.72 -2.38
C LEU A 63 2.04 9.62 -1.85
N VAL A 64 2.65 9.83 -0.69
CA VAL A 64 3.53 8.84 -0.04
C VAL A 64 2.79 7.52 0.18
N TRP A 65 1.57 7.58 0.71
CA TRP A 65 0.77 6.38 0.97
C TRP A 65 0.38 5.62 -0.30
N THR A 66 0.04 6.35 -1.37
CA THR A 66 -0.32 5.75 -2.66
C THR A 66 0.89 5.07 -3.30
N SER A 67 2.06 5.72 -3.28
CA SER A 67 3.31 5.14 -3.79
C SER A 67 3.73 3.89 -3.01
N VAL A 68 3.63 3.91 -1.67
CA VAL A 68 3.93 2.74 -0.83
C VAL A 68 2.95 1.59 -1.10
N ARG A 69 1.66 1.88 -1.31
CA ARG A 69 0.65 0.86 -1.64
C ARG A 69 0.91 0.22 -3.00
N ALA A 70 1.27 1.02 -4.01
CA ALA A 70 1.60 0.53 -5.35
C ALA A 70 2.86 -0.36 -5.35
N LEU A 71 3.85 -0.03 -4.50
CA LEU A 71 5.14 -0.72 -4.44
C LEU A 71 5.26 -1.72 -3.29
N ARG A 72 4.13 -2.10 -2.66
CA ARG A 72 4.11 -2.93 -1.44
C ARG A 72 4.86 -4.26 -1.63
N ASN A 73 4.70 -4.91 -2.78
CA ASN A 73 5.31 -6.21 -3.02
C ASN A 73 6.84 -6.13 -3.02
N LEU A 74 7.40 -5.20 -3.81
CA LEU A 74 8.85 -5.01 -3.86
C LEU A 74 9.41 -4.46 -2.54
N THR A 75 8.66 -3.61 -1.85
CA THR A 75 9.05 -3.09 -0.54
C THR A 75 9.14 -4.22 0.50
N PHE A 76 8.21 -5.18 0.44
CA PHE A 76 8.23 -6.34 1.32
C PHE A 76 9.43 -7.25 1.05
N VAL A 77 9.78 -7.45 -0.22
CA VAL A 77 11.00 -8.19 -0.62
C VAL A 77 12.25 -7.48 -0.09
N LEU A 78 12.38 -6.17 -0.28
CA LEU A 78 13.51 -5.40 0.26
C LEU A 78 13.62 -5.55 1.79
N LEU A 79 12.49 -5.45 2.50
CA LEU A 79 12.47 -5.58 3.95
C LEU A 79 12.93 -6.97 4.41
N ILE A 80 12.47 -8.04 3.75
CA ILE A 80 12.92 -9.41 4.04
C ILE A 80 14.41 -9.56 3.75
N THR A 81 14.91 -9.01 2.65
CA THR A 81 16.33 -9.08 2.31
C THR A 81 17.19 -8.37 3.36
N VAL A 82 16.82 -7.17 3.79
CA VAL A 82 17.51 -6.46 4.89
C VAL A 82 17.45 -7.28 6.17
N PHE A 83 16.29 -7.87 6.50
CA PHE A 83 16.13 -8.74 7.67
C PHE A 83 17.09 -9.94 7.64
N ILE A 84 17.18 -10.64 6.51
CA ILE A 84 18.09 -11.79 6.35
C ILE A 84 19.55 -11.34 6.52
N PHE A 85 19.97 -10.25 5.87
CA PHE A 85 21.33 -9.74 6.01
C PHE A 85 21.65 -9.28 7.43
N SER A 86 20.66 -8.76 8.16
CA SER A 86 20.83 -8.37 9.56
C SER A 86 21.09 -9.58 10.45
N LEU A 87 20.36 -10.68 10.24
CA LEU A 87 20.59 -11.94 10.95
C LEU A 87 21.94 -12.56 10.58
N VAL A 88 22.31 -12.56 9.30
CA VAL A 88 23.62 -13.07 8.85
C VAL A 88 24.76 -12.23 9.42
N GLY A 89 24.65 -10.90 9.39
CA GLY A 89 25.66 -10.00 9.94
C GLY A 89 25.83 -10.17 11.44
N MET A 90 24.72 -10.24 12.20
CA MET A 90 24.75 -10.57 13.62
C MET A 90 25.44 -11.93 13.84
N GLN A 91 25.02 -12.98 13.13
CA GLN A 91 25.57 -14.31 13.32
C GLN A 91 27.08 -14.41 13.00
N LEU A 92 27.55 -13.63 12.02
CA LEU A 92 28.96 -13.62 11.61
C LEU A 92 29.84 -12.79 12.54
N PHE A 93 29.39 -11.59 12.94
CA PHE A 93 30.25 -10.60 13.59
C PHE A 93 29.95 -10.38 15.07
N GLN A 94 28.84 -10.91 15.61
CA GLN A 94 28.43 -10.63 16.99
C GLN A 94 29.54 -10.97 18.01
N LYS A 95 30.09 -12.20 17.94
CA LYS A 95 31.11 -12.64 18.90
C LYS A 95 32.40 -11.81 18.79
N ASP A 96 32.82 -11.52 17.57
CA ASP A 96 34.05 -10.76 17.34
C ASP A 96 33.92 -9.34 17.91
N TYR A 97 32.76 -8.70 17.74
CA TYR A 97 32.45 -7.39 18.33
C TYR A 97 32.41 -7.39 19.86
N GLU A 98 31.97 -8.48 20.48
CA GLU A 98 31.98 -8.63 21.95
C GLU A 98 33.42 -8.84 22.47
N ASP A 99 34.22 -9.65 21.78
CA ASP A 99 35.57 -10.04 22.24
C ASP A 99 36.65 -8.97 21.95
N HIS A 100 36.51 -8.20 20.87
CA HIS A 100 37.55 -7.27 20.39
C HIS A 100 37.12 -5.79 20.37
N VAL A 101 36.09 -5.41 21.14
CA VAL A 101 35.55 -4.02 21.20
C VAL A 101 36.60 -2.94 21.50
N CYS A 102 37.63 -3.28 22.29
CA CYS A 102 38.71 -2.36 22.65
C CYS A 102 39.61 -1.96 21.47
N ARG A 103 39.48 -2.59 20.30
CA ARG A 103 40.22 -2.19 19.09
C ARG A 103 39.54 -1.03 18.34
N ILE A 104 38.22 -0.87 18.48
CA ILE A 104 37.46 0.21 17.82
C ILE A 104 37.27 1.41 18.77
N SER A 105 37.05 1.14 20.06
CA SER A 105 36.71 2.17 21.05
C SER A 105 37.76 2.26 22.16
N GLU A 106 38.19 3.47 22.48
CA GLU A 106 39.13 3.72 23.58
C GLU A 106 38.55 3.34 24.95
N ASP A 107 37.23 3.48 25.10
CA ASP A 107 36.50 3.16 26.33
C ASP A 107 36.09 1.67 26.45
N CYS A 108 36.43 0.83 25.46
CA CYS A 108 35.98 -0.57 25.37
C CYS A 108 34.45 -0.74 25.47
N LEU A 109 33.68 0.24 25.00
CA LEU A 109 32.22 0.23 24.98
C LEU A 109 31.72 -0.02 23.57
N LEU A 110 30.61 -0.76 23.44
CA LEU A 110 30.02 -1.04 22.13
C LEU A 110 29.68 0.28 21.42
N PRO A 111 30.24 0.53 20.22
CA PRO A 111 29.99 1.75 19.48
C PRO A 111 28.53 1.77 19.03
N ARG A 112 28.01 2.95 18.69
CA ARG A 112 26.60 3.12 18.27
C ARG A 112 26.18 2.25 17.08
N TRP A 113 27.13 1.90 16.21
CA TRP A 113 26.93 1.06 15.02
C TRP A 113 27.71 -0.24 15.20
N HIS A 114 27.02 -1.32 15.54
CA HIS A 114 27.64 -2.61 15.84
C HIS A 114 26.71 -3.78 15.48
N PHE A 115 27.28 -4.99 15.39
CA PHE A 115 26.56 -6.24 15.08
C PHE A 115 26.21 -7.08 16.32
N GLY A 116 26.24 -6.47 17.51
CA GLY A 116 26.00 -7.17 18.78
C GLY A 116 24.53 -7.62 18.96
N ASP A 117 23.59 -6.76 18.54
CA ASP A 117 22.16 -7.06 18.61
C ASP A 117 21.52 -7.07 17.21
N PHE A 118 20.38 -7.73 17.10
CA PHE A 118 19.60 -7.77 15.87
C PHE A 118 19.19 -6.37 15.38
N PHE A 119 18.67 -5.50 16.27
CA PHE A 119 18.19 -4.17 15.86
C PHE A 119 19.33 -3.24 15.45
N HIS A 120 20.46 -3.28 16.17
CA HIS A 120 21.67 -2.53 15.79
C HIS A 120 22.22 -3.03 14.45
N SER A 121 22.27 -4.35 14.25
CA SER A 121 22.64 -4.97 12.96
C SER A 121 21.69 -4.54 11.83
N PHE A 122 20.38 -4.47 12.10
CA PHE A 122 19.39 -4.02 11.14
C PHE A 122 19.60 -2.56 10.71
N LEU A 123 19.87 -1.69 11.68
CA LEU A 123 20.18 -0.28 11.41
C LEU A 123 21.50 -0.14 10.64
N VAL A 124 22.51 -0.95 10.97
CA VAL A 124 23.79 -1.00 10.26
C VAL A 124 23.60 -1.43 8.81
N VAL A 125 22.92 -2.54 8.53
CA VAL A 125 22.65 -3.00 7.15
C VAL A 125 21.87 -1.96 6.38
N THR A 126 20.84 -1.36 6.99
CA THR A 126 20.07 -0.28 6.35
C THR A 126 20.97 0.93 6.03
N ARG A 127 21.89 1.30 6.92
CA ARG A 127 22.87 2.37 6.71
C ARG A 127 23.86 2.06 5.56
N VAL A 128 24.32 0.81 5.45
CA VAL A 128 25.13 0.32 4.32
C VAL A 128 24.37 0.50 2.99
N LEU A 129 23.08 0.15 2.95
CA LEU A 129 22.22 0.35 1.76
C LEU A 129 22.06 1.82 1.37
N PHE A 130 22.11 2.75 2.33
CA PHE A 130 22.11 4.18 2.05
C PHE A 130 23.46 4.73 1.52
N GLY A 131 24.48 3.88 1.42
CA GLY A 131 25.78 4.21 0.85
C GLY A 131 26.89 4.49 1.88
N GLU A 132 26.57 4.48 3.17
CA GLU A 132 27.56 4.67 4.25
C GLU A 132 28.19 3.34 4.71
N TRP A 133 28.78 2.60 3.77
CA TRP A 133 29.29 1.24 4.03
C TRP A 133 30.77 1.19 4.38
N VAL A 134 31.56 2.12 3.83
CA VAL A 134 33.03 2.15 3.92
C VAL A 134 33.45 2.20 5.40
N HIS A 135 33.02 3.20 6.17
CA HIS A 135 33.43 3.33 7.57
C HIS A 135 33.08 2.10 8.42
N ILE A 136 31.87 1.57 8.26
CA ILE A 136 31.39 0.39 9.00
C ILE A 136 32.20 -0.85 8.65
N MET A 137 32.55 -1.02 7.37
CA MET A 137 33.39 -2.13 6.91
C MET A 137 34.79 -2.03 7.51
N TRP A 138 35.39 -0.84 7.56
CA TRP A 138 36.70 -0.63 8.19
C TRP A 138 36.66 -0.98 9.68
N ASP A 139 35.66 -0.52 10.41
CA ASP A 139 35.47 -0.87 11.83
C ASP A 139 35.32 -2.40 12.00
N SER A 140 34.55 -3.05 11.13
CA SER A 140 34.37 -4.51 11.16
C SER A 140 35.66 -5.27 10.81
N MET A 141 36.51 -4.75 9.93
CA MET A 141 37.80 -5.36 9.55
C MET A 141 38.85 -5.27 10.65
N GLU A 142 38.70 -4.36 11.61
CA GLU A 142 39.60 -4.22 12.75
C GLU A 142 39.28 -5.26 13.85
N VAL A 143 38.02 -5.68 13.91
CA VAL A 143 37.47 -6.57 14.94
C VAL A 143 37.35 -8.01 14.48
N SER A 144 36.94 -8.23 13.23
CA SER A 144 36.72 -9.55 12.62
C SER A 144 37.74 -9.83 11.52
N ASP A 145 37.75 -11.08 11.03
CA ASP A 145 38.58 -11.47 9.89
C ASP A 145 38.30 -10.61 8.64
N ARG A 146 39.40 -10.20 8.01
CA ARG A 146 39.41 -9.25 6.89
C ARG A 146 38.69 -9.82 5.66
N THR A 147 38.77 -11.13 5.43
CA THR A 147 38.15 -11.78 4.27
C THR A 147 36.64 -11.87 4.42
N THR A 148 36.14 -12.21 5.62
CA THR A 148 34.69 -12.28 5.88
C THR A 148 34.03 -10.91 5.66
N CYS A 149 34.65 -9.83 6.13
CA CYS A 149 34.16 -8.46 5.91
C CYS A 149 34.15 -8.08 4.42
N LEU A 150 35.23 -8.37 3.69
CA LEU A 150 35.35 -8.07 2.25
C LEU A 150 34.40 -8.90 1.38
N ILE A 151 33.85 -10.00 1.88
CA ILE A 151 32.82 -10.78 1.16
C ILE A 151 31.43 -10.26 1.53
N PHE A 152 31.16 -10.08 2.82
CA PHE A 152 29.83 -9.71 3.32
C PHE A 152 29.37 -8.33 2.83
N PHE A 153 30.16 -7.28 3.06
CA PHE A 153 29.73 -5.91 2.73
C PHE A 153 29.48 -5.69 1.24
N PRO A 154 30.37 -6.12 0.33
CA PRO A 154 30.10 -6.02 -1.12
C PRO A 154 28.89 -6.84 -1.56
N MET A 155 28.65 -8.01 -0.96
CA MET A 155 27.48 -8.83 -1.26
C MET A 155 26.17 -8.14 -0.86
N VAL A 156 26.13 -7.53 0.33
CA VAL A 156 25.00 -6.70 0.78
C VAL A 156 24.79 -5.50 -0.15
N LEU A 157 25.87 -4.82 -0.56
CA LEU A 157 25.79 -3.67 -1.46
C LEU A 157 25.23 -4.05 -2.84
N VAL A 158 25.74 -5.12 -3.45
CA VAL A 158 25.29 -5.53 -4.79
C VAL A 158 23.82 -5.96 -4.76
N ILE A 159 23.45 -6.84 -3.83
CA ILE A 159 22.07 -7.35 -3.75
C ILE A 159 21.11 -6.25 -3.28
N GLY A 160 21.47 -5.51 -2.23
CA GLY A 160 20.66 -4.44 -1.68
C GLY A 160 20.43 -3.30 -2.68
N ASN A 161 21.50 -2.81 -3.32
CA ASN A 161 21.36 -1.71 -4.28
C ASN A 161 20.64 -2.14 -5.56
N LEU A 162 20.74 -3.42 -5.97
CA LEU A 162 19.94 -3.93 -7.07
C LEU A 162 18.43 -3.89 -6.73
N LEU A 163 18.05 -4.24 -5.50
CA LEU A 163 16.65 -4.16 -5.05
C LEU A 163 16.17 -2.71 -4.89
N VAL A 164 17.02 -1.82 -4.37
CA VAL A 164 16.71 -0.38 -4.27
C VAL A 164 16.55 0.23 -5.67
N LEU A 165 17.43 -0.12 -6.61
CA LEU A 165 17.31 0.29 -8.01
C LEU A 165 16.02 -0.26 -8.63
N ALA A 166 15.68 -1.52 -8.37
CA ALA A 166 14.44 -2.12 -8.86
C ALA A 166 13.21 -1.38 -8.30
N LEU A 167 13.22 -0.99 -7.03
CA LEU A 167 12.16 -0.17 -6.43
C LEU A 167 12.05 1.20 -7.09
N PHE A 168 13.18 1.87 -7.33
CA PHE A 168 13.21 3.16 -8.00
C PHE A 168 12.68 3.09 -9.43
N LEU A 169 13.10 2.09 -10.21
CA LEU A 169 12.61 1.86 -11.57
C LEU A 169 11.11 1.57 -11.60
N ASN A 170 10.60 0.78 -10.65
CA ASN A 170 9.17 0.51 -10.55
C ASN A 170 8.37 1.78 -10.17
N LEU A 171 8.92 2.63 -9.30
CA LEU A 171 8.32 3.92 -8.98
C LEU A 171 8.27 4.83 -10.21
N LEU A 172 9.36 4.92 -10.98
CA LEU A 172 9.40 5.71 -12.22
C LEU A 172 8.43 5.17 -13.27
N LEU A 173 8.38 3.85 -13.48
CA LEU A 173 7.43 3.23 -14.40
C LEU A 173 5.99 3.49 -13.98
N SER A 174 5.71 3.38 -12.68
CA SER A 174 4.39 3.72 -12.12
C SER A 174 4.05 5.20 -12.27
N SER A 175 5.05 6.09 -12.24
CA SER A 175 4.88 7.52 -12.48
C SER A 175 4.52 7.78 -13.94
N PHE A 176 5.27 7.20 -14.88
CA PHE A 176 5.00 7.34 -16.32
C PHE A 176 3.68 6.70 -16.73
N SER A 177 3.29 5.58 -16.11
CA SER A 177 1.97 4.99 -16.34
C SER A 177 0.84 5.84 -15.75
N SER A 178 1.07 6.54 -14.63
CA SER A 178 0.04 7.41 -14.03
C SER A 178 -0.23 8.67 -14.88
N ASP A 179 0.78 9.18 -15.58
CA ASP A 179 0.62 10.32 -16.50
C ASP A 179 -0.01 9.92 -17.85
N CYS A 180 0.04 8.63 -18.22
CA CYS A 180 -0.66 8.09 -19.40
C CYS A 180 -2.06 7.53 -19.12
N VAL A 181 -2.38 7.25 -17.84
CA VAL A 181 -3.68 6.72 -17.39
C VAL A 181 -4.47 7.78 -16.60
N ALA A 182 -4.17 9.06 -16.80
CA ALA A 182 -5.16 10.12 -16.64
C ALA A 182 -6.17 10.13 -17.81
N ASP A 183 -6.59 8.95 -18.25
CA ASP A 183 -7.88 8.76 -18.90
C ASP A 183 -8.77 8.15 -17.81
N PRO A 184 -9.82 8.84 -17.35
CA PRO A 184 -10.66 8.30 -16.31
C PRO A 184 -11.26 6.99 -16.81
N GLU A 185 -10.92 5.88 -16.14
CA GLU A 185 -11.82 4.73 -16.04
C GLU A 185 -13.06 5.11 -15.21
N GLU A 186 -13.77 6.16 -15.64
CA GLU A 186 -15.19 6.38 -15.37
C GLU A 186 -15.93 6.12 -16.69
N LYS A 187 -16.35 4.87 -16.90
CA LYS A 187 -17.48 4.53 -17.78
C LYS A 187 -17.51 5.21 -19.16
N GLU A 188 -16.45 5.17 -19.94
CA GLU A 188 -16.64 5.14 -21.40
C GLU A 188 -16.94 3.69 -21.83
N GLU A 189 -18.19 3.25 -21.66
CA GLU A 189 -18.76 2.53 -22.80
C GLU A 189 -18.67 3.55 -23.94
N SER A 190 -17.64 3.41 -24.79
CA SER A 190 -17.32 4.40 -25.81
C SER A 190 -18.59 4.86 -26.50
N ASN A 191 -18.72 6.15 -26.79
CA ASN A 191 -19.89 6.70 -27.48
C ASN A 191 -20.24 5.89 -28.75
N VAL A 192 -19.24 5.21 -29.33
CA VAL A 192 -19.35 4.22 -30.40
C VAL A 192 -20.07 2.93 -29.97
N ALA A 193 -19.73 2.31 -28.86
CA ALA A 193 -20.42 1.12 -28.33
C ALA A 193 -21.89 1.40 -27.99
N LEU A 194 -22.18 2.56 -27.39
CA LEU A 194 -23.55 3.02 -27.13
C LEU A 194 -24.32 3.32 -28.42
N ALA A 195 -23.67 3.94 -29.41
CA ALA A 195 -24.23 4.17 -30.74
C ALA A 195 -24.51 2.85 -31.49
N PHE A 196 -23.59 1.89 -31.45
CA PHE A 196 -23.75 0.58 -32.07
C PHE A 196 -24.93 -0.19 -31.48
N ARG A 197 -25.07 -0.18 -30.13
CA ARG A 197 -26.24 -0.76 -29.44
C ARG A 197 -27.56 -0.07 -29.77
N ARG A 198 -27.57 1.21 -30.12
CA ARG A 198 -28.77 1.93 -30.57
C ARG A 198 -29.12 1.58 -32.02
N ILE A 199 -28.11 1.51 -32.90
CA ILE A 199 -28.28 1.15 -34.32
C ILE A 199 -28.78 -0.29 -34.44
N LEU A 200 -28.20 -1.24 -33.69
CA LEU A 200 -28.63 -2.65 -33.71
C LEU A 200 -30.07 -2.83 -33.20
N ARG A 201 -30.49 -2.05 -32.19
CA ARG A 201 -31.90 -2.05 -31.73
C ARG A 201 -32.85 -1.49 -32.78
N ALA A 202 -32.48 -0.38 -33.43
CA ALA A 202 -33.27 0.19 -34.51
C ALA A 202 -33.39 -0.78 -35.71
N LEU A 203 -32.30 -1.45 -36.08
CA LEU A 203 -32.28 -2.48 -37.12
C LEU A 203 -33.14 -3.70 -36.73
N GLY A 204 -33.09 -4.14 -35.47
CA GLY A 204 -33.95 -5.23 -34.97
C GLY A 204 -35.44 -4.90 -35.07
N THR A 205 -35.83 -3.65 -34.80
CA THR A 205 -37.24 -3.20 -34.95
C THR A 205 -37.68 -3.06 -36.41
N LEU A 206 -36.75 -2.75 -37.32
CA LEU A 206 -37.03 -2.64 -38.76
C LEU A 206 -37.07 -4.03 -39.41
N LEU A 207 -36.17 -4.93 -39.03
CA LEU A 207 -36.15 -6.32 -39.47
C LEU A 207 -37.32 -7.14 -38.88
N GLY A 208 -37.75 -6.83 -37.66
CA GLY A 208 -38.96 -7.41 -37.03
C GLY A 208 -40.29 -6.93 -37.62
N LYS A 209 -40.28 -5.97 -38.55
CA LYS A 209 -41.48 -5.47 -39.24
C LYS A 209 -41.66 -6.01 -40.66
N SER A 210 -40.69 -6.78 -41.17
CA SER A 210 -40.71 -7.35 -42.53
C SER A 210 -41.12 -8.83 -42.57
N THR A 211 -42.04 -9.25 -41.71
CA THR A 211 -42.77 -10.52 -41.86
C THR A 211 -44.26 -10.29 -41.68
N HIS A 212 -44.88 -9.62 -42.64
CA HIS A 212 -46.31 -9.80 -42.90
C HIS A 212 -46.56 -9.74 -44.41
N GLY A 213 -46.83 -10.91 -45.00
CA GLY A 213 -47.67 -11.04 -46.18
C GLY A 213 -48.76 -12.08 -45.89
N PRO A 214 -49.85 -12.18 -46.68
CA PRO A 214 -50.51 -11.21 -47.56
C PRO A 214 -51.99 -10.96 -47.06
N PRO A 215 -52.91 -10.28 -47.80
CA PRO A 215 -54.17 -9.80 -47.23
C PRO A 215 -55.29 -10.86 -47.26
N ALA A 216 -56.13 -10.87 -46.22
CA ALA A 216 -57.35 -11.68 -46.16
C ALA A 216 -58.51 -10.97 -46.87
N HIS A 217 -59.11 -11.65 -47.84
CA HIS A 217 -60.36 -11.27 -48.50
C HIS A 217 -61.51 -11.26 -47.49
N THR A 218 -62.29 -10.17 -47.53
CA THR A 218 -63.60 -10.02 -46.92
C THR A 218 -64.63 -10.97 -47.55
N GLY A 219 -65.27 -11.81 -46.75
CA GLY A 219 -66.43 -12.61 -47.13
C GLY A 219 -67.28 -12.94 -45.91
N ARG A 220 -68.26 -12.08 -45.61
CA ARG A 220 -69.24 -12.23 -44.53
C ARG A 220 -70.56 -12.71 -45.15
N THR A 221 -70.93 -13.96 -44.88
CA THR A 221 -72.33 -14.43 -44.73
C THR A 221 -72.34 -15.26 -43.43
N GLY A 222 -73.23 -14.92 -42.48
CA GLY A 222 -73.24 -15.44 -41.09
C GLY A 222 -73.89 -16.83 -40.95
N PRO A 223 -74.52 -17.18 -39.81
CA PRO A 223 -74.39 -16.66 -38.44
C PRO A 223 -74.21 -17.79 -37.38
N GLY A 224 -73.97 -17.39 -36.12
CA GLY A 224 -74.43 -18.17 -34.95
C GLY A 224 -73.40 -19.02 -34.18
N PRO A 225 -73.72 -19.45 -32.95
CA PRO A 225 -72.99 -19.00 -31.77
C PRO A 225 -72.39 -20.13 -30.92
N GLY A 226 -71.53 -19.77 -29.96
CA GLY A 226 -71.41 -20.55 -28.72
C GLY A 226 -70.01 -20.67 -28.11
N GLY A 227 -69.89 -20.19 -26.87
CA GLY A 227 -69.37 -21.03 -25.80
C GLY A 227 -67.90 -20.92 -25.40
N ARG A 228 -67.70 -20.23 -24.26
CA ARG A 228 -67.14 -20.77 -22.99
C ARG A 228 -65.68 -21.26 -22.88
N GLY A 229 -65.05 -20.83 -21.77
CA GLY A 229 -63.93 -21.48 -21.06
C GLY A 229 -62.59 -20.84 -21.40
N GLY A 230 -61.85 -20.23 -20.47
CA GLY A 230 -61.23 -20.86 -19.29
C GLY A 230 -60.04 -21.67 -19.80
N THR A 231 -58.78 -21.51 -19.41
CA THR A 231 -58.11 -21.26 -18.13
C THR A 231 -56.62 -21.10 -18.49
N HIS A 232 -55.87 -20.12 -17.97
CA HIS A 232 -55.10 -20.21 -16.72
C HIS A 232 -53.86 -21.11 -16.82
N VAL A 233 -52.77 -20.59 -16.23
CA VAL A 233 -51.62 -21.29 -15.60
C VAL A 233 -50.32 -21.36 -16.41
N GLU A 234 -49.33 -20.63 -15.86
CA GLU A 234 -47.91 -20.95 -15.56
C GLU A 234 -47.08 -21.70 -16.63
N GLY A 235 -45.79 -21.42 -16.85
CA GLY A 235 -44.78 -20.77 -16.03
C GLY A 235 -43.45 -21.47 -16.33
N CYS A 236 -42.40 -20.67 -16.52
CA CYS A 236 -40.97 -20.90 -16.27
C CYS A 236 -40.18 -19.78 -16.96
#